data_AF-A0A1Z8B8B7-F1
#
_entry.id   AF-A0A1Z8B8B7-F1
#
_cell.length_a   1.000
_cell.length_b   1.000
_cell.length_c   1.000
_cell.angle_alpha   90.00
_cell.angle_beta   90.00
_cell.angle_gamma   90.00
#
_symmetry.space_group_name_H-M   'P 1'
#
loop_
_entity.id
_entity.type
_entity.pdbx_description
1 polymer ?
#
loop_
_entity_poly.entity_id
_entity_poly.type
_entity_poly.pdbx_seq_one_letter_code
_entity_poly.pdbx_strand_id
1 'polypeptide(L)'
;MASLYSFSDNWQLMFLPVFLIVFWLLFVLKNLSSFRKEFQNMDRKERSKELGQLRINDLKKKYVSRSLIGLIVCIIIYIIINLAV
;
A
#
# COMPACT_ATOMS: atom_id res chain seq x y z
N MET A 1 -23.57 -33.57 -9.59
CA MET A 1 -22.95 -32.93 -8.41
C MET A 1 -21.41 -32.81 -8.48
N ALA A 2 -20.77 -33.07 -9.63
CA ALA A 2 -19.31 -32.90 -9.78
C ALA A 2 -18.88 -31.50 -10.29
N SER A 3 -19.81 -30.69 -10.80
CA SER A 3 -19.51 -29.37 -11.38
C SER A 3 -19.49 -28.21 -10.37
N LEU A 4 -19.94 -28.43 -9.13
CA LEU A 4 -19.94 -27.39 -8.08
C LEU A 4 -18.60 -27.31 -7.34
N TYR A 5 -17.83 -28.40 -7.31
CA TYR A 5 -16.51 -28.42 -6.65
C TYR A 5 -15.45 -27.63 -7.42
N SER A 6 -15.45 -27.64 -8.76
CA SER A 6 -14.42 -26.94 -9.55
C SER A 6 -14.54 -25.41 -9.54
N PHE A 7 -15.74 -24.87 -9.29
CA PHE A 7 -15.95 -23.41 -9.16
C PHE A 7 -15.58 -22.92 -7.76
N SER A 8 -15.77 -23.76 -6.74
CA SER A 8 -15.39 -23.51 -5.34
C SER A 8 -13.87 -23.52 -5.11
N ASP A 9 -13.10 -24.20 -5.94
CA ASP A 9 -11.63 -24.27 -5.70
C ASP A 9 -10.88 -23.09 -6.35
N ASN A 10 -11.46 -22.43 -7.35
CA ASN A 10 -10.81 -21.36 -8.11
C ASN A 10 -11.23 -19.93 -7.72
N TRP A 11 -12.35 -19.74 -7.02
CA TRP A 11 -12.80 -18.38 -6.65
C TRP A 11 -11.81 -17.70 -5.72
N GLN A 12 -11.17 -18.43 -4.80
CA GLN A 12 -10.18 -17.85 -3.89
C GLN A 12 -9.02 -17.19 -4.65
N LEU A 13 -8.48 -17.87 -5.67
CA LEU A 13 -7.43 -17.32 -6.54
C LEU A 13 -7.93 -16.14 -7.38
N MET A 14 -9.21 -16.15 -7.79
CA MET A 14 -9.81 -15.08 -8.58
C MET A 14 -10.03 -13.79 -7.77
N PHE A 15 -10.38 -13.92 -6.48
CA PHE A 15 -10.62 -12.77 -5.59
C PHE A 15 -9.37 -12.27 -4.87
N LEU A 16 -8.35 -13.12 -4.70
CA LEU A 16 -7.08 -12.76 -4.07
C LEU A 16 -6.43 -11.48 -4.64
N PRO A 17 -6.26 -11.30 -5.97
CA PRO A 17 -5.66 -10.09 -6.52
C PRO A 17 -6.50 -8.85 -6.21
N VAL A 18 -7.84 -8.96 -6.28
CA VAL A 18 -8.75 -7.85 -5.93
C VAL A 18 -8.60 -7.48 -4.45
N PHE A 19 -8.58 -8.47 -3.56
CA PHE A 19 -8.40 -8.24 -2.13
C PHE A 19 -7.06 -7.57 -1.81
N LEU A 20 -5.96 -8.04 -2.42
CA LEU A 20 -4.63 -7.47 -2.23
C LEU A 20 -4.54 -6.04 -2.75
N ILE A 21 -5.15 -5.74 -3.90
CA ILE A 21 -5.21 -4.38 -4.45
C ILE A 21 -5.97 -3.44 -3.50
N VAL A 22 -7.13 -3.86 -3.01
CA VAL A 22 -7.94 -3.06 -2.06
C VAL A 22 -7.17 -2.84 -0.76
N PHE A 23 -6.55 -3.88 -0.21
CA PHE A 23 -5.72 -3.79 0.98
C PHE A 23 -4.57 -2.80 0.79
N TRP A 24 -3.85 -2.89 -0.33
CA TRP A 24 -2.77 -1.99 -0.67
C TRP A 24 -3.25 -0.53 -0.80
N LEU A 25 -4.38 -0.31 -1.48
CA LEU A 25 -4.99 1.02 -1.60
C LEU A 25 -5.34 1.63 -0.24
N LEU A 26 -5.97 0.86 0.65
CA LEU A 26 -6.27 1.31 2.01
C LEU A 26 -5.00 1.65 2.79
N PHE A 27 -3.95 0.87 2.63
CA PHE A 27 -2.65 1.14 3.22
C PHE A 27 -2.02 2.43 2.68
N VAL A 28 -2.09 2.68 1.37
CA VAL A 28 -1.63 3.94 0.74
C VAL A 28 -2.42 5.13 1.29
N LEU A 29 -3.74 5.02 1.40
CA LEU A 29 -4.58 6.08 1.95
C LEU A 29 -4.24 6.40 3.40
N LYS A 30 -3.97 5.38 4.23
CA LYS A 30 -3.49 5.55 5.61
C LYS A 30 -2.14 6.29 5.66
N ASN A 31 -1.22 5.95 4.75
CA ASN A 31 0.07 6.62 4.63
C ASN A 31 -0.08 8.09 4.20
N LEU A 32 -0.94 8.38 3.22
CA LEU A 32 -1.24 9.75 2.79
C LEU A 32 -1.88 10.58 3.89
N SER A 33 -2.79 9.99 4.67
CA SER A 33 -3.39 10.63 5.85
C SER A 33 -2.34 10.99 6.90
N SER A 34 -1.42 10.07 7.17
CA SER A 34 -0.30 10.29 8.10
C SER A 34 0.66 11.37 7.58
N PHE A 35 0.99 11.33 6.29
CA PHE A 35 1.78 12.37 5.62
C PHE A 35 1.12 13.74 5.75
N ARG A 36 -0.19 13.84 5.49
CA ARG A 36 -0.92 15.11 5.62
C ARG A 36 -0.85 15.66 7.04
N LYS A 37 -1.02 14.81 8.06
CA LYS A 37 -0.92 15.20 9.47
C LYS A 37 0.48 15.71 9.82
N GLU A 38 1.53 14.97 9.45
CA GLU A 38 2.92 15.38 9.68
C GLU A 38 3.26 16.67 8.92
N PHE A 39 2.80 16.80 7.67
CA PHE A 39 2.98 18.02 6.88
C PHE A 39 2.24 19.22 7.48
N GLN A 40 1.03 19.03 8.00
CA GLN A 40 0.25 20.09 8.66
C GLN A 40 0.88 20.54 9.98
N ASN A 41 1.51 19.62 10.72
CA ASN A 41 2.22 19.92 11.96
C ASN A 41 3.57 20.63 11.75
N MET A 42 4.12 20.64 10.53
CA MET A 42 5.32 21.43 10.24
C MET A 42 5.01 22.92 10.28
N ASP A 43 5.85 23.69 10.97
CA ASP A 43 5.63 25.11 11.18
C ASP A 43 5.71 25.90 9.85
N ARG A 44 4.83 26.90 9.67
CA ARG A 44 4.70 27.62 8.37
C ARG A 44 6.01 28.31 7.98
N LYS A 45 6.77 28.80 8.96
CA LYS A 45 8.09 29.44 8.78
C LYS A 45 9.18 28.44 8.37
N GLU A 46 9.08 27.16 8.76
CA GLU A 46 10.04 26.14 8.33
C GLU A 46 9.81 25.75 6.88
N ARG A 47 8.55 25.67 6.41
CA ARG A 47 8.22 25.27 5.03
C ARG A 47 8.76 26.20 3.95
N SER A 48 9.01 27.48 4.27
CA SER A 48 9.51 28.50 3.34
C SER A 48 11.03 28.53 3.21
N LYS A 49 11.77 27.78 4.04
CA LYS A 49 13.24 27.72 3.97
C LYS A 49 13.66 26.54 3.09
N GLU A 50 14.84 26.63 2.47
CA GLU A 50 15.43 25.53 1.67
C GLU A 50 15.50 24.21 2.47
N LEU A 51 15.86 24.29 3.76
CA LEU A 51 15.85 23.14 4.68
C LEU A 51 14.45 22.54 4.88
N GLY A 52 13.39 23.35 4.81
CA GLY A 52 12.01 22.88 4.88
C GLY A 52 11.58 22.12 3.63
N GLN A 53 11.99 22.59 2.44
CA GLN A 53 11.74 21.89 1.19
C GLN A 53 12.43 20.52 1.15
N LEU A 54 13.68 20.44 1.62
CA LEU A 54 14.39 19.17 1.78
C LEU A 54 13.64 18.21 2.71
N ARG A 55 13.21 18.69 3.88
CA ARG A 55 12.39 17.89 4.82
C ARG A 55 11.09 17.39 4.20
N ILE A 56 10.40 18.20 3.40
CA ILE A 56 9.16 17.79 2.72
C ILE A 56 9.45 16.68 1.69
N ASN A 57 10.54 16.80 0.94
CA ASN A 57 10.96 15.76 -0.01
C ASN A 57 11.33 14.46 0.69
N ASP A 58 12.03 14.52 1.82
CA ASP A 58 12.33 13.34 2.64
C ASP A 58 11.06 12.70 3.19
N LEU A 59 10.12 13.52 3.68
CA LEU A 59 8.82 13.05 4.16
C LEU A 59 8.05 12.35 3.03
N LYS A 60 7.98 12.96 1.84
CA LYS A 60 7.35 12.36 0.66
C LYS A 60 8.02 11.03 0.31
N LYS A 61 9.34 10.99 0.24
CA LYS A 61 10.12 9.77 -0.06
C LYS A 61 9.84 8.67 0.95
N LYS A 62 9.77 8.99 2.25
CA LYS A 62 9.44 8.07 3.34
C LYS A 62 8.06 7.42 3.18
N TYR A 63 7.03 8.18 2.82
CA TYR A 63 5.69 7.62 2.66
C TYR A 63 5.51 6.88 1.34
N VAL A 64 6.16 7.34 0.26
CA VAL A 64 6.20 6.62 -1.02
C VAL A 64 6.92 5.29 -0.87
N SER A 65 8.08 5.25 -0.20
CA SER A 65 8.82 4.01 0.02
C SER A 65 8.03 3.01 0.87
N ARG A 66 7.33 3.47 1.92
CA ARG A 66 6.40 2.63 2.70
C ARG A 66 5.32 2.01 1.83
N SER A 67 4.68 2.80 0.96
CA SER A 67 3.65 2.32 0.04
C SER A 67 4.19 1.31 -0.98
N LEU A 68 5.42 1.50 -1.48
CA LEU A 68 6.11 0.54 -2.35
C LEU A 68 6.43 -0.77 -1.63
N ILE A 69 6.91 -0.69 -0.38
CA ILE A 69 7.13 -1.89 0.45
C ILE A 69 5.82 -2.66 0.64
N GLY A 70 4.71 -1.96 0.90
CA GLY A 70 3.38 -2.58 0.98
C GLY A 70 2.98 -3.30 -0.31
N LEU A 71 3.30 -2.73 -1.48
CA LEU A 71 3.05 -3.36 -2.78
C LEU A 71 3.87 -4.65 -2.94
N ILE A 72 5.17 -4.60 -2.62
CA ILE A 72 6.07 -5.76 -2.69
C ILE A 72 5.54 -6.88 -1.80
N VAL A 73 5.10 -6.56 -0.58
CA VAL A 73 4.50 -7.55 0.33
C VAL A 73 3.24 -8.17 -0.28
N CYS A 74 2.36 -7.37 -0.91
CA CYS A 74 1.17 -7.91 -1.59
C CYS A 74 1.54 -8.86 -2.73
N ILE A 75 2.56 -8.53 -3.52
CA ILE A 75 3.06 -9.39 -4.61
C ILE A 75 3.64 -10.69 -4.05
N ILE A 76 4.44 -10.62 -2.97
CA ILE A 76 5.00 -11.81 -2.32
C ILE A 76 3.88 -12.72 -1.80
N ILE A 77 2.87 -12.17 -1.14
CA ILE A 77 1.70 -12.94 -0.66
C ILE A 77 0.97 -13.61 -1.82
N TYR A 78 0.75 -12.88 -2.92
CA TYR A 78 0.15 -13.44 -4.13
C TYR A 78 0.94 -14.63 -4.68
N ILE A 79 2.27 -14.49 -4.81
CA ILE A 79 3.14 -15.55 -5.30
C ILE A 79 3.14 -16.76 -4.36
N ILE A 80 3.23 -16.55 -3.05
CA ILE A 80 3.22 -17.64 -2.06
C ILE A 80 1.91 -18.43 -2.13
N ILE A 81 0.77 -17.75 -2.19
CA ILE A 81 -0.53 -18.42 -2.27
C ILE A 81 -0.67 -19.16 -3.60
N ASN A 82 -0.21 -18.58 -4.70
CA ASN A 82 -0.24 -19.24 -6.01
C ASN A 82 0.67 -20.48 -6.10
N LEU A 83 1.80 -20.49 -5.36
CA LEU A 83 2.69 -21.66 -5.25
C LEU A 83 2.18 -22.74 -4.29
N ALA A 84 1.37 -22.37 -3.30
CA ALA A 84 0.87 -23.28 -2.27
C ALA A 84 -0.44 -23.99 -2.66
N VAL A 85 -1.16 -23.46 -3.65
CA VAL A 85 -2.37 -24.04 -4.27
C VAL A 85 -1.96 -24.83 -5.50
#